data_AF-A0A8C9Z2B8-F1
#
_entry.id   AF-A0A8C9Z2B8-F1
#
_cell.length_a   1.000
_cell.length_b   1.000
_cell.length_c   1.000
_cell.angle_alpha   90.00
_cell.angle_beta   90.00
_cell.angle_gamma   90.00
#
_symmetry.space_group_name_H-M   'P 1'
#
loop_
_entity.id
_entity.type
_entity.pdbx_description
1 polymer ?
#
loop_
_entity_poly.entity_id
_entity_poly.type
_entity_poly.pdbx_seq_one_letter_code
_entity_poly.pdbx_strand_id
1 'polypeptide(L)'
;SIAVNVRTTKLTESLRSTSKRMNSDSPSVYKLTLTEEDMNISGCRRFSFGKESTRQNHTIMLFGVTGSGKSTLINAMINYIVGVKWKDNFRFKLLDEDQSRSQAESQTSEVTVYKINHQDGFKINYSLTIVDTPGFGDTGGIERDEEIIEHLRNLFSAECFSEIDAVCFVAQSALTRLTPSQKCLQNHTIMLFGVTRSGKSTLINAMINYIVGVKWKDNFRFKLLDEDQFRSQAESQTSEVTVYKINHQDGFKINYSLTIVDTPGFGDTGDIERDEEIIEHLRNLFSAECFSEIDAVCFVAQATLTQLTPSQKCLFDYLLSIFGKDVAENIRVLVTSADGQQPPVLKAITASGVPCPKTKDGLPVHFKFNNSMLFADNKSSAADSMSEHDDDDGGFDQMFWNMGTKGMQRFFVALNVIDTKSLTMTKDILRERKQLEKSHEDLQKQVKSGLAKLEEIRGTIGILRKHKAESSRNENFVFEFTVRKPVKVFISGSYKYRWEYWEVKEKITIIELKKKYQKATKTPVKVLIDELWDECTRVKAEVYTLIERSTECLNKLKAKTLKPDPLSTAAYIDMLIEEEKSEAKPPQATS
;
A
#
# COMPACT_ATOMS: atom_id res chain seq x y z
N SER A 1 -12.07 -67.43 49.15
CA SER A 1 -11.85 -66.42 48.11
C SER A 1 -12.69 -65.19 48.41
N ILE A 2 -12.06 -64.08 48.74
CA ILE A 2 -12.75 -62.81 49.03
C ILE A 2 -13.12 -62.19 47.68
N ALA A 3 -14.42 -62.09 47.41
CA ALA A 3 -14.93 -61.36 46.25
C ALA A 3 -14.88 -59.85 46.56
N VAL A 4 -13.91 -59.16 45.97
CA VAL A 4 -13.83 -57.70 46.00
C VAL A 4 -14.84 -57.14 45.01
N ASN A 5 -15.96 -56.64 45.51
CA ASN A 5 -16.91 -55.84 44.74
C ASN A 5 -16.28 -54.48 44.42
N VAL A 6 -15.67 -54.33 43.25
CA VAL A 6 -15.21 -53.05 42.73
C VAL A 6 -16.44 -52.23 42.32
N ARG A 7 -16.90 -51.33 43.20
CA ARG A 7 -17.88 -50.29 42.83
C ARG A 7 -17.22 -49.37 41.79
N THR A 8 -17.66 -49.43 40.55
CA THR A 8 -17.37 -48.38 39.54
C THR A 8 -17.99 -47.06 40.02
N THR A 9 -17.18 -46.21 40.64
CA THR A 9 -17.54 -44.85 41.01
C THR A 9 -17.78 -44.02 39.75
N LYS A 10 -18.91 -43.32 39.69
CA LYS A 10 -19.25 -42.43 38.57
C LYS A 10 -18.17 -41.33 38.51
N LEU A 11 -17.60 -41.04 37.33
CA LEU A 11 -16.52 -40.04 37.15
C LEU A 11 -16.77 -38.73 37.91
N THR A 12 -18.01 -38.22 37.88
CA THR A 12 -18.43 -37.01 38.59
C THR A 12 -18.26 -37.09 40.11
N GLU A 13 -18.44 -38.26 40.72
CA GLU A 13 -18.25 -38.46 42.17
C GLU A 13 -16.78 -38.48 42.53
N SER A 14 -15.95 -39.10 41.69
CA SER A 14 -14.49 -39.06 41.83
C SER A 14 -13.98 -37.63 41.77
N LEU A 15 -14.37 -36.87 40.75
CA LEU A 15 -13.99 -35.46 40.61
C LEU A 15 -14.47 -34.62 41.79
N ARG A 16 -15.69 -34.86 42.29
CA ARG A 16 -16.21 -34.15 43.46
C ARG A 16 -15.36 -34.40 44.70
N SER A 17 -14.87 -35.62 44.92
CA SER A 17 -14.04 -35.97 46.08
C SER A 17 -12.66 -35.31 46.07
N THR A 18 -12.12 -35.03 44.88
CA THR A 18 -10.79 -34.41 44.70
C THR A 18 -10.84 -32.89 44.50
N SER A 19 -12.04 -32.31 44.34
CA SER A 19 -12.24 -30.89 44.08
C SER A 19 -12.49 -30.10 45.35
N LYS A 20 -12.06 -28.83 45.37
CA LYS A 20 -12.30 -27.94 46.50
C LYS A 20 -13.74 -27.38 46.43
N ARG A 21 -14.53 -27.57 47.49
CA ARG A 21 -15.87 -26.96 47.59
C ARG A 21 -15.75 -25.44 47.75
N MET A 22 -16.45 -24.69 46.90
CA MET A 22 -16.44 -23.22 46.90
C MET A 22 -17.60 -22.64 47.73
N ASN A 23 -18.80 -23.19 47.56
CA ASN A 23 -19.98 -22.80 48.35
C ASN A 23 -20.80 -24.01 48.79
N SER A 24 -21.67 -23.78 49.78
CA SER A 24 -22.56 -24.79 50.33
C SER A 24 -24.00 -24.72 49.83
N ASP A 25 -24.27 -23.86 48.85
CA ASP A 25 -25.60 -23.67 48.27
C ASP A 25 -26.07 -24.94 47.54
N SER A 26 -27.35 -24.96 47.17
CA SER A 26 -27.94 -26.05 46.38
C SER A 26 -28.30 -25.52 44.99
N PRO A 27 -27.56 -25.90 43.91
CA PRO A 27 -26.47 -26.87 43.89
C PRO A 27 -25.12 -26.33 44.40
N SER A 28 -24.31 -27.21 45.00
CA SER A 28 -22.99 -26.83 45.54
C SER A 28 -21.93 -26.74 44.44
N VAL A 29 -21.08 -25.73 44.47
CA VAL A 29 -20.05 -25.47 43.45
C VAL A 29 -18.69 -25.98 43.92
N TYR A 30 -18.00 -26.72 43.05
CA TYR A 30 -16.68 -27.29 43.29
C TYR A 30 -15.67 -26.77 42.25
N LYS A 31 -14.50 -26.32 42.70
CA LYS A 31 -13.38 -25.91 41.85
C LYS A 31 -12.58 -27.14 41.44
N LEU A 32 -12.47 -27.38 40.13
CA LEU A 32 -11.63 -28.45 39.58
C LEU A 32 -10.15 -28.09 39.75
N THR A 33 -9.34 -29.09 40.10
CA THR A 33 -7.90 -28.93 40.20
C THR A 33 -7.26 -29.01 38.82
N LEU A 34 -6.50 -27.98 38.46
CA LEU A 34 -5.75 -27.88 37.21
C LEU A 34 -4.25 -27.94 37.48
N THR A 35 -3.48 -28.47 36.53
CA THR A 35 -2.02 -28.43 36.56
C THR A 35 -1.56 -27.28 35.67
N GLU A 36 -0.83 -26.32 36.23
CA GLU A 36 -0.23 -25.22 35.46
C GLU A 36 1.02 -25.73 34.74
N GLU A 37 1.10 -25.44 33.44
CA GLU A 37 2.23 -25.75 32.56
C GLU A 37 2.93 -24.44 32.19
N ASP A 38 4.23 -24.34 32.47
CA ASP A 38 5.02 -23.18 32.08
C ASP A 38 5.25 -23.21 30.56
N MET A 39 4.78 -22.17 29.86
CA MET A 39 4.96 -22.02 28.42
C MET A 39 6.16 -21.14 28.06
N ASN A 40 6.78 -20.44 29.02
CA ASN A 40 7.83 -19.45 28.76
C ASN A 40 7.44 -18.41 27.68
N ILE A 41 6.16 -18.03 27.63
CA ILE A 41 5.60 -17.02 26.72
C ILE A 41 5.03 -15.89 27.58
N SER A 42 5.51 -14.67 27.37
CA SER A 42 5.02 -13.50 28.11
C SER A 42 3.53 -13.28 27.84
N GLY A 43 2.75 -13.11 28.92
CA GLY A 43 1.32 -12.81 28.87
C GLY A 43 0.41 -13.99 28.48
N CYS A 44 0.93 -15.22 28.50
CA CYS A 44 0.16 -16.44 28.23
C CYS A 44 0.33 -17.49 29.34
N ARG A 45 -0.77 -18.13 29.75
CA ARG A 45 -0.76 -19.25 30.70
C ARG A 45 -1.35 -20.50 30.11
N ARG A 46 -0.92 -21.66 30.58
CA ARG A 46 -1.47 -22.94 30.17
C ARG A 46 -1.78 -23.82 31.37
N PHE A 47 -2.95 -24.45 31.30
CA PHE A 47 -3.44 -25.36 32.31
C PHE A 47 -3.88 -26.66 31.66
N SER A 48 -3.61 -27.79 32.29
CA SER A 48 -4.11 -29.10 31.87
C SER A 48 -5.03 -29.72 32.91
N PHE A 49 -6.03 -30.46 32.40
CA PHE A 49 -6.99 -31.21 33.18
C PHE A 49 -7.00 -32.67 32.75
N GLY A 50 -6.82 -33.58 33.71
CA GLY A 50 -6.75 -35.01 33.46
C GLY A 50 -5.39 -35.47 32.92
N LYS A 51 -5.16 -36.79 32.96
CA LYS A 51 -3.92 -37.40 32.46
C LYS A 51 -3.82 -37.28 30.95
N GLU A 52 -2.60 -37.18 30.44
CA GLU A 52 -2.32 -37.10 29.02
C GLU A 52 -2.98 -38.25 28.23
N SER A 53 -3.55 -37.91 27.08
CA SER A 53 -4.36 -38.80 26.27
C SER A 53 -3.85 -38.80 24.83
N THR A 54 -3.85 -39.97 24.21
CA THR A 54 -3.45 -40.15 22.80
C THR A 54 -4.62 -39.94 21.82
N ARG A 55 -5.80 -39.55 22.32
CA ARG A 55 -6.95 -39.25 21.46
C ARG A 55 -6.74 -37.94 20.68
N GLN A 56 -7.46 -37.81 19.56
CA GLN A 56 -7.49 -36.58 18.78
C GLN A 56 -7.78 -35.37 19.68
N ASN A 57 -7.07 -34.27 19.45
CA ASN A 57 -7.24 -33.02 20.17
C ASN A 57 -7.82 -31.98 19.22
N HIS A 58 -8.93 -31.35 19.61
CA HIS A 58 -9.47 -30.20 18.91
C HIS A 58 -9.14 -28.92 19.67
N THR A 59 -8.76 -27.88 18.96
CA THR A 59 -8.42 -26.56 19.50
C THR A 59 -9.49 -25.55 19.11
N ILE A 60 -10.11 -24.92 20.10
CA ILE A 60 -11.04 -23.81 19.89
C ILE A 60 -10.50 -22.55 20.54
N MET A 61 -10.77 -21.40 19.94
CA MET A 61 -10.44 -20.09 20.50
C MET A 61 -11.71 -19.32 20.80
N LEU A 62 -11.85 -18.78 22.01
CA LEU A 62 -12.99 -17.98 22.45
C LEU A 62 -12.58 -16.52 22.58
N PHE A 63 -13.26 -15.63 21.86
CA PHE A 63 -13.04 -14.19 21.95
C PHE A 63 -14.37 -13.40 22.01
N GLY A 64 -14.33 -12.18 22.53
CA GLY A 64 -15.52 -11.34 22.76
C GLY A 64 -15.28 -10.32 23.86
N VAL A 65 -16.14 -9.30 23.99
CA VAL A 65 -15.96 -8.21 24.99
C VAL A 65 -15.93 -8.72 26.43
N THR A 66 -15.41 -7.90 27.32
CA THR A 66 -15.52 -8.11 28.77
C THR A 66 -17.00 -8.24 29.16
N GLY A 67 -17.33 -9.23 29.99
CA GLY A 67 -18.72 -9.51 30.41
C GLY A 67 -19.59 -10.29 29.40
N SER A 68 -19.08 -10.65 28.21
CA SER A 68 -19.83 -11.44 27.21
C SER A 68 -20.20 -12.87 27.63
N GLY A 69 -19.56 -13.39 28.68
CA GLY A 69 -19.84 -14.73 29.23
C GLY A 69 -18.89 -15.84 28.76
N LYS A 70 -17.70 -15.52 28.21
CA LYS A 70 -16.68 -16.51 27.80
C LYS A 70 -16.36 -17.52 28.90
N SER A 71 -15.97 -17.03 30.08
CA SER A 71 -15.67 -17.84 31.26
C SER A 71 -16.86 -18.70 31.72
N THR A 72 -18.07 -18.14 31.65
CA THR A 72 -19.32 -18.87 31.94
C THR A 72 -19.55 -19.99 30.94
N LEU A 73 -19.28 -19.78 29.65
CA LEU A 73 -19.40 -20.78 28.61
C LEU A 73 -18.39 -21.91 28.82
N ILE A 74 -17.14 -21.60 29.16
CA ILE A 74 -16.11 -22.61 29.51
C ILE A 74 -16.58 -23.47 30.69
N ASN A 75 -17.10 -22.84 31.75
CA ASN A 75 -17.67 -23.53 32.90
C ASN A 75 -18.87 -24.42 32.51
N ALA A 76 -19.72 -23.98 31.58
CA ALA A 76 -20.82 -24.80 31.08
C ALA A 76 -20.31 -26.01 30.27
N MET A 77 -19.33 -25.80 29.38
CA MET A 77 -18.70 -26.85 28.58
C MET A 77 -18.10 -27.94 29.47
N ILE A 78 -17.36 -27.59 30.52
CA ILE A 78 -16.77 -28.62 31.38
C ILE A 78 -17.81 -29.46 32.13
N ASN A 79 -18.90 -28.84 32.62
CA ASN A 79 -19.99 -29.58 33.27
C ASN A 79 -20.66 -30.57 32.29
N TYR A 80 -20.83 -30.17 31.03
CA TYR A 80 -21.30 -31.06 29.98
C TYR A 80 -20.30 -32.20 29.71
N ILE A 81 -19.03 -31.87 29.51
CA ILE A 81 -17.95 -32.83 29.20
C ILE A 81 -17.86 -33.91 30.28
N VAL A 82 -17.86 -33.55 31.56
CA VAL A 82 -17.76 -34.51 32.67
C VAL A 82 -19.10 -35.20 33.00
N GLY A 83 -20.20 -34.81 32.33
CA GLY A 83 -21.49 -35.48 32.41
C GLY A 83 -22.39 -35.11 33.60
N VAL A 84 -22.26 -33.88 34.12
CA VAL A 84 -23.16 -33.33 35.14
C VAL A 84 -24.57 -33.19 34.58
N LYS A 85 -25.57 -33.69 35.31
CA LYS A 85 -26.99 -33.63 34.94
C LYS A 85 -27.71 -32.55 35.75
N TRP A 86 -28.83 -32.07 35.21
CA TRP A 86 -29.71 -31.10 35.90
C TRP A 86 -30.06 -31.52 37.34
N LYS A 87 -30.42 -32.80 37.53
CA LYS A 87 -30.80 -33.39 38.83
C LYS A 87 -29.64 -33.53 39.82
N ASP A 88 -28.39 -33.40 39.38
CA ASP A 88 -27.25 -33.47 40.29
C ASP A 88 -27.22 -32.20 41.16
N ASN A 89 -26.95 -32.35 42.46
CA ASN A 89 -26.95 -31.25 43.43
C ASN A 89 -25.60 -30.51 43.52
N PHE A 90 -24.76 -30.63 42.49
CA PHE A 90 -23.45 -29.98 42.43
C PHE A 90 -23.11 -29.50 41.02
N ARG A 91 -22.22 -28.51 40.93
CA ARG A 91 -21.65 -27.99 39.68
C ARG A 91 -20.14 -27.85 39.82
N PHE A 92 -19.43 -27.96 38.70
CA PHE A 92 -18.00 -27.69 38.66
C PHE A 92 -17.72 -26.29 38.10
N LYS A 93 -16.67 -25.64 38.59
CA LYS A 93 -16.05 -24.48 37.95
C LYS A 93 -14.58 -24.81 37.65
N LEU A 94 -14.14 -24.47 36.44
CA LEU A 94 -12.73 -24.42 36.08
C LEU A 94 -12.06 -23.15 36.62
N LEU A 95 -12.84 -22.06 36.73
CA LEU A 95 -12.37 -20.71 37.00
C LEU A 95 -12.81 -20.21 38.38
N ASP A 96 -11.93 -19.47 39.04
CA ASP A 96 -12.25 -18.63 40.22
C ASP A 96 -12.42 -17.20 39.71
N GLU A 97 -13.63 -16.67 39.76
CA GLU A 97 -13.87 -15.26 39.47
C GLU A 97 -13.68 -14.52 40.79
N ASP A 98 -12.60 -13.77 40.94
CA ASP A 98 -12.38 -12.91 42.12
C ASP A 98 -13.58 -11.96 42.26
N GLN A 99 -14.41 -12.19 43.28
CA GLN A 99 -15.65 -11.43 43.53
C GLN A 99 -15.39 -9.95 43.92
N SER A 100 -14.12 -9.52 43.96
CA SER A 100 -13.68 -8.17 44.35
C SER A 100 -13.57 -7.19 43.17
N ARG A 101 -13.62 -7.65 41.92
CA ARG A 101 -13.51 -6.79 40.72
C ARG A 101 -14.86 -6.59 40.03
N SER A 102 -15.09 -5.40 39.49
CA SER A 102 -16.35 -5.06 38.83
C SER A 102 -16.52 -5.81 37.50
N GLN A 103 -17.76 -6.07 37.08
CA GLN A 103 -18.07 -6.67 35.77
C GLN A 103 -17.60 -5.81 34.57
N ALA A 104 -17.19 -4.56 34.81
CA ALA A 104 -16.69 -3.63 33.80
C ALA A 104 -15.17 -3.72 33.56
N GLU A 105 -14.43 -4.47 34.39
CA GLU A 105 -12.98 -4.68 34.25
C GLU A 105 -12.70 -6.09 33.71
N SER A 106 -11.74 -6.23 32.77
CA SER A 106 -11.35 -7.55 32.27
C SER A 106 -10.78 -8.39 33.42
N GLN A 107 -11.43 -9.52 33.68
CA GLN A 107 -11.07 -10.43 34.77
C GLN A 107 -9.83 -11.29 34.45
N THR A 108 -9.50 -11.41 33.17
CA THR A 108 -8.35 -12.14 32.66
C THR A 108 -7.41 -11.15 31.96
N SER A 109 -6.26 -10.86 32.57
CA SER A 109 -5.24 -9.96 31.99
C SER A 109 -4.33 -10.63 30.95
N GLU A 110 -4.40 -11.96 30.85
CA GLU A 110 -3.49 -12.80 30.07
C GLU A 110 -4.29 -13.82 29.25
N VAL A 111 -3.75 -14.24 28.11
CA VAL A 111 -4.37 -15.30 27.30
C VAL A 111 -4.16 -16.64 28.00
N THR A 112 -5.24 -17.38 28.24
CA THR A 112 -5.17 -18.63 29.01
C THR A 112 -5.61 -19.82 28.17
N VAL A 113 -4.79 -20.87 28.16
CA VAL A 113 -5.02 -22.09 27.39
C VAL A 113 -5.38 -23.23 28.32
N TYR A 114 -6.56 -23.82 28.14
CA TYR A 114 -7.01 -24.99 28.90
C TYR A 114 -6.96 -26.24 28.03
N LYS A 115 -6.03 -27.16 28.32
CA LYS A 115 -5.93 -28.48 27.70
C LYS A 115 -6.71 -29.51 28.51
N ILE A 116 -7.89 -29.88 28.03
CA ILE A 116 -8.79 -30.86 28.67
C ILE A 116 -8.52 -32.23 28.03
N ASN A 117 -7.72 -33.05 28.69
CA ASN A 117 -7.37 -34.38 28.20
C ASN A 117 -8.55 -35.35 28.41
N HIS A 118 -8.94 -36.05 27.34
CA HIS A 118 -10.03 -37.03 27.40
C HIS A 118 -9.83 -38.06 28.53
N GLN A 119 -10.86 -38.28 29.36
CA GLN A 119 -10.92 -39.34 30.36
C GLN A 119 -12.14 -40.25 30.12
N ASP A 120 -12.05 -41.50 30.56
CA ASP A 120 -13.18 -42.43 30.50
C ASP A 120 -14.35 -41.90 31.34
N GLY A 121 -15.53 -41.86 30.72
CA GLY A 121 -16.74 -41.28 31.30
C GLY A 121 -17.06 -39.86 30.83
N PHE A 122 -16.21 -39.23 30.01
CA PHE A 122 -16.54 -37.99 29.32
C PHE A 122 -17.70 -38.20 28.32
N LYS A 123 -18.44 -37.12 28.06
CA LYS A 123 -19.48 -37.07 27.03
C LYS A 123 -18.95 -36.91 25.62
N ILE A 124 -17.72 -36.40 25.49
CA ILE A 124 -16.99 -36.29 24.23
C ILE A 124 -15.94 -37.39 24.14
N ASN A 125 -15.60 -37.82 22.94
CA ASN A 125 -14.65 -38.91 22.68
C ASN A 125 -13.25 -38.42 22.25
N TYR A 126 -12.97 -37.12 22.38
CA TYR A 126 -11.73 -36.44 22.02
C TYR A 126 -11.25 -35.52 23.15
N SER A 127 -9.98 -35.08 23.08
CA SER A 127 -9.42 -34.04 23.95
C SER A 127 -9.76 -32.65 23.39
N LEU A 128 -9.95 -31.66 24.26
CA LEU A 128 -10.34 -30.32 23.86
C LEU A 128 -9.35 -29.30 24.45
N THR A 129 -8.77 -28.47 23.59
CA THR A 129 -7.95 -27.33 23.97
C THR A 129 -8.77 -26.05 23.76
N ILE A 130 -8.91 -25.25 24.80
CA ILE A 130 -9.66 -23.98 24.76
C ILE A 130 -8.69 -22.83 24.99
N VAL A 131 -8.53 -21.96 23.99
CA VAL A 131 -7.81 -20.69 24.11
C VAL A 131 -8.82 -19.62 24.55
N ASP A 132 -8.76 -19.22 25.81
CA ASP A 132 -9.58 -18.16 26.39
C ASP A 132 -8.83 -16.83 26.28
N THR A 133 -9.38 -15.89 25.51
CA THR A 133 -8.80 -14.55 25.40
C THR A 133 -9.39 -13.61 26.45
N PRO A 134 -8.61 -12.61 26.91
CA PRO A 134 -9.16 -11.45 27.59
C PRO A 134 -10.32 -10.81 26.82
N GLY A 135 -11.19 -10.12 27.56
CA GLY A 135 -12.24 -9.31 26.94
C GLY A 135 -11.68 -8.01 26.37
N PHE A 136 -12.04 -7.70 25.12
CA PHE A 136 -11.67 -6.44 24.47
C PHE A 136 -12.64 -5.31 24.81
N GLY A 137 -12.17 -4.06 24.78
CA GLY A 137 -12.99 -2.87 25.04
C GLY A 137 -13.41 -2.69 26.51
N ASP A 138 -12.51 -3.00 27.45
CA ASP A 138 -12.69 -2.69 28.88
C ASP A 138 -12.24 -1.25 29.22
N THR A 139 -12.26 -0.87 30.50
CA THR A 139 -11.83 0.46 30.96
C THR A 139 -10.33 0.74 30.80
N GLY A 140 -9.54 -0.23 30.35
CA GLY A 140 -8.11 -0.11 30.07
C GLY A 140 -7.79 0.59 28.75
N GLY A 141 -8.77 0.81 27.88
CA GLY A 141 -8.59 1.55 26.62
C GLY A 141 -7.78 0.80 25.55
N ILE A 142 -7.45 1.52 24.47
CA ILE A 142 -6.84 0.96 23.25
C ILE A 142 -5.46 0.33 23.52
N GLU A 143 -4.66 0.90 24.43
CA GLU A 143 -3.33 0.38 24.78
C GLU A 143 -3.40 -1.07 25.30
N ARG A 144 -4.44 -1.38 26.09
CA ARG A 144 -4.63 -2.73 26.63
C ARG A 144 -5.09 -3.72 25.56
N ASP A 145 -5.92 -3.26 24.62
CA ASP A 145 -6.33 -4.08 23.47
C ASP A 145 -5.11 -4.39 22.57
N GLU A 146 -4.16 -3.46 22.41
CA GLU A 146 -2.89 -3.70 21.71
C GLU A 146 -2.00 -4.72 22.43
N GLU A 147 -1.88 -4.66 23.76
CA GLU A 147 -1.16 -5.67 24.55
C GLU A 147 -1.74 -7.07 24.38
N ILE A 148 -3.08 -7.19 24.36
CA ILE A 148 -3.75 -8.49 24.15
C ILE A 148 -3.45 -9.04 22.75
N ILE A 149 -3.44 -8.19 21.73
CA ILE A 149 -3.08 -8.59 20.36
C ILE A 149 -1.63 -9.09 20.33
N GLU A 150 -0.72 -8.44 21.04
CA GLU A 150 0.68 -8.85 21.10
C GLU A 150 0.85 -10.19 21.83
N HIS A 151 0.13 -10.41 22.94
CA HIS A 151 0.10 -11.72 23.61
C HIS A 151 -0.42 -12.83 22.68
N LEU A 152 -1.46 -12.55 21.89
CA LEU A 152 -1.97 -13.50 20.90
C LEU A 152 -0.95 -13.80 19.79
N ARG A 153 -0.24 -12.77 19.29
CA ARG A 153 0.84 -12.96 18.31
C ARG A 153 1.95 -13.84 18.86
N ASN A 154 2.36 -13.61 20.11
CA ASN A 154 3.37 -14.41 20.79
C ASN A 154 2.91 -15.87 20.95
N LEU A 155 1.64 -16.09 21.31
CA LEU A 155 1.05 -17.42 21.43
C LEU A 155 1.08 -18.21 20.10
N PHE A 156 0.73 -17.55 18.99
CA PHE A 156 0.71 -18.21 17.67
C PHE A 156 2.10 -18.35 17.03
N SER A 157 3.07 -17.52 17.45
CA SER A 157 4.45 -17.59 16.97
C SER A 157 5.24 -18.69 17.68
N ALA A 158 4.84 -19.08 18.89
CA ALA A 158 5.40 -20.24 19.57
C ALA A 158 4.89 -21.53 18.90
N GLU A 159 5.75 -22.52 18.69
CA GLU A 159 5.43 -23.84 18.11
C GLU A 159 4.45 -24.69 18.98
N CYS A 160 3.78 -24.10 19.96
CA CYS A 160 2.86 -24.75 20.89
C CYS A 160 1.50 -25.12 20.28
N PHE A 161 1.12 -24.54 19.14
CA PHE A 161 -0.13 -24.80 18.43
C PHE A 161 0.13 -24.97 16.94
N SER A 162 -0.15 -26.16 16.40
CA SER A 162 -0.06 -26.41 14.95
C SER A 162 -1.35 -26.07 14.21
N GLU A 163 -2.52 -26.20 14.86
CA GLU A 163 -3.84 -26.15 14.22
C GLU A 163 -4.93 -25.59 15.16
N ILE A 164 -5.85 -24.79 14.60
CA ILE A 164 -7.07 -24.29 15.26
C ILE A 164 -8.27 -24.82 14.49
N ASP A 165 -9.16 -25.57 15.16
CA ASP A 165 -10.35 -26.15 14.54
C ASP A 165 -11.51 -25.14 14.46
N ALA A 166 -11.63 -24.23 15.43
CA ALA A 166 -12.67 -23.21 15.42
C ALA A 166 -12.28 -21.94 16.18
N VAL A 167 -12.74 -20.80 15.67
CA VAL A 167 -12.69 -19.50 16.37
C VAL A 167 -14.13 -19.07 16.65
N CYS A 168 -14.45 -18.88 17.93
CA CYS A 168 -15.80 -18.65 18.42
C CYS A 168 -15.92 -17.26 19.03
N PHE A 169 -16.81 -16.45 18.45
CA PHE A 169 -17.19 -15.16 19.02
C PHE A 169 -18.31 -15.34 20.05
N VAL A 170 -18.05 -14.96 21.30
CA VAL A 170 -19.03 -15.05 22.40
C VAL A 170 -19.69 -13.68 22.57
N ALA A 171 -21.03 -13.67 22.43
CA ALA A 171 -21.86 -12.49 22.61
C ALA A 171 -22.98 -12.76 23.61
N GLN A 172 -23.37 -11.72 24.35
CA GLN A 172 -24.49 -11.80 25.28
C GLN A 172 -25.81 -11.82 24.51
N SER A 173 -26.73 -12.70 24.89
CA SER A 173 -28.02 -12.83 24.20
C SER A 173 -28.92 -11.59 24.30
N ALA A 174 -28.74 -10.77 25.34
CA ALA A 174 -29.48 -9.53 25.54
C ALA A 174 -29.01 -8.37 24.63
N LEU A 175 -27.82 -8.49 24.02
CA LEU A 175 -27.30 -7.50 23.08
C LEU A 175 -28.00 -7.68 21.72
N THR A 176 -28.86 -6.72 21.36
CA THR A 176 -29.55 -6.71 20.06
C THR A 176 -28.66 -6.25 18.91
N ARG A 177 -27.50 -5.65 19.21
CA ARG A 177 -26.51 -5.13 18.25
C ARG A 177 -25.10 -5.29 18.83
N LEU A 178 -24.11 -5.54 17.98
CA LEU A 178 -22.70 -5.50 18.35
C LEU A 178 -22.29 -4.07 18.76
N THR A 179 -21.51 -3.94 19.83
CA THR A 179 -20.92 -2.66 20.26
C THR A 179 -19.87 -2.17 19.24
N PRO A 180 -19.52 -0.88 19.22
CA PRO A 180 -18.45 -0.37 18.36
C PRO A 180 -17.11 -1.12 18.54
N SER A 181 -16.77 -1.51 19.76
CA SER A 181 -15.60 -2.34 20.09
C SER A 181 -15.68 -3.78 19.55
N GLN A 182 -16.87 -4.27 19.19
CA GLN A 182 -17.11 -5.60 18.60
C GLN A 182 -17.21 -5.58 17.08
N LYS A 183 -17.42 -4.40 16.48
CA LYS A 183 -17.46 -4.27 15.03
C LYS A 183 -16.03 -4.07 14.56
N CYS A 184 -15.45 -5.07 13.89
CA CYS A 184 -14.41 -4.81 12.91
C CYS A 184 -15.09 -4.01 11.79
N LEU A 185 -15.12 -2.69 11.96
CA LEU A 185 -15.65 -1.80 10.95
C LEU A 185 -14.69 -1.88 9.77
N GLN A 186 -15.21 -2.32 8.64
CA GLN A 186 -14.48 -2.33 7.37
C GLN A 186 -13.83 -0.95 7.21
N ASN A 187 -12.57 -0.90 6.78
CA ASN A 187 -11.90 0.35 6.47
C ASN A 187 -11.73 0.42 4.96
N HIS A 188 -12.43 1.36 4.33
CA HIS A 188 -12.25 1.61 2.92
C HIS A 188 -11.13 2.64 2.71
N THR A 189 -10.21 2.36 1.81
CA THR A 189 -9.12 3.24 1.40
C THR A 189 -9.38 3.76 0.00
N ILE A 190 -9.49 5.08 -0.12
CA ILE A 190 -9.63 5.77 -1.40
C ILE A 190 -8.44 6.69 -1.63
N MET A 191 -7.99 6.80 -2.88
CA MET A 191 -6.97 7.76 -3.29
C MET A 191 -7.58 8.77 -4.25
N LEU A 192 -7.44 10.07 -3.95
CA LEU A 192 -7.90 11.15 -4.80
C LEU A 192 -6.74 11.75 -5.57
N PHE A 193 -6.84 11.81 -6.90
CA PHE A 193 -5.85 12.47 -7.73
C PHE A 193 -6.50 13.19 -8.91
N GLY A 194 -5.86 14.23 -9.42
CA GLY A 194 -6.43 15.07 -10.46
C GLY A 194 -5.68 16.39 -10.59
N VAL A 195 -6.01 17.14 -11.63
CA VAL A 195 -5.34 18.41 -11.93
C VAL A 195 -5.53 19.44 -10.82
N THR A 196 -4.65 20.43 -10.75
CA THR A 196 -4.82 21.56 -9.84
C THR A 196 -6.16 22.24 -10.09
N ARG A 197 -6.82 22.70 -9.02
CA ARG A 197 -8.17 23.29 -9.03
C ARG A 197 -9.29 22.39 -9.59
N SER A 198 -9.10 21.07 -9.72
CA SER A 198 -10.19 20.16 -10.09
C SER A 198 -11.27 19.98 -9.01
N GLY A 199 -11.10 20.60 -7.83
CA GLY A 199 -12.06 20.56 -6.73
C GLY A 199 -11.85 19.41 -5.74
N LYS A 200 -10.64 18.81 -5.66
CA LYS A 200 -10.29 17.73 -4.71
C LYS A 200 -10.56 18.13 -3.25
N SER A 201 -9.99 19.24 -2.80
CA SER A 201 -10.14 19.73 -1.41
C SER A 201 -11.59 20.07 -1.08
N THR A 202 -12.29 20.74 -2.00
CA THR A 202 -13.74 21.01 -1.88
C THR A 202 -14.55 19.71 -1.81
N LEU A 203 -14.16 18.68 -2.56
CA LEU A 203 -14.80 17.38 -2.54
C LEU A 203 -14.56 16.65 -1.20
N ILE A 204 -13.35 16.72 -0.63
CA ILE A 204 -13.06 16.17 0.71
C ILE A 204 -13.93 16.88 1.77
N ASN A 205 -13.99 18.21 1.75
CA ASN A 205 -14.87 18.97 2.64
C ASN A 205 -16.35 18.55 2.47
N ALA A 206 -16.81 18.36 1.24
CA ALA A 206 -18.17 17.88 0.96
C ALA A 206 -18.40 16.45 1.47
N MET A 207 -17.43 15.54 1.32
CA MET A 207 -17.47 14.17 1.84
C MET A 207 -17.62 14.18 3.37
N ILE A 208 -16.84 14.99 4.09
CA ILE A 208 -16.93 15.09 5.55
C ILE A 208 -18.30 15.59 6.00
N ASN A 209 -18.81 16.67 5.41
CA ASN A 209 -20.13 17.20 5.76
C ASN A 209 -21.24 16.16 5.49
N TYR A 210 -21.11 15.36 4.42
CA TYR A 210 -22.01 14.25 4.16
C TYR A 210 -21.89 13.15 5.24
N ILE A 211 -20.67 12.69 5.54
CA ILE A 211 -20.38 11.60 6.49
C ILE A 211 -20.93 11.93 7.88
N VAL A 212 -20.67 13.13 8.40
CA VAL A 212 -21.16 13.55 9.73
C VAL A 212 -22.64 13.91 9.74
N GLY A 213 -23.28 13.95 8.55
CA GLY A 213 -24.72 14.07 8.44
C GLY A 213 -25.29 15.48 8.40
N VAL A 214 -24.48 16.51 8.07
CA VAL A 214 -24.94 17.90 7.91
C VAL A 214 -26.11 17.98 6.93
N LYS A 215 -27.11 18.78 7.30
CA LYS A 215 -28.32 19.06 6.53
C LYS A 215 -28.27 20.50 6.02
N TRP A 216 -28.98 20.75 4.92
CA TRP A 216 -29.12 22.09 4.35
C TRP A 216 -29.55 23.14 5.39
N LYS A 217 -30.53 22.80 6.23
CA LYS A 217 -31.09 23.66 7.28
C LYS A 217 -30.12 23.99 8.41
N ASP A 218 -29.02 23.26 8.56
CA ASP A 218 -28.03 23.54 9.60
C ASP A 218 -27.30 24.83 9.24
N ASN A 219 -27.06 25.71 10.22
CA ASN A 219 -26.43 27.01 10.04
C ASN A 219 -24.89 26.97 10.13
N PHE A 220 -24.29 25.78 10.01
CA PHE A 220 -22.85 25.58 10.08
C PHE A 220 -22.39 24.56 9.03
N ARG A 221 -21.12 24.66 8.63
CA ARG A 221 -20.44 23.71 7.73
C ARG A 221 -19.06 23.42 8.28
N PHE A 222 -18.62 22.17 8.19
CA PHE A 222 -17.26 21.81 8.57
C PHE A 222 -16.30 22.07 7.41
N LYS A 223 -15.13 22.62 7.73
CA LYS A 223 -14.02 22.78 6.80
C LYS A 223 -12.84 22.02 7.39
N LEU A 224 -12.51 20.87 6.79
CA LEU A 224 -11.37 20.06 7.22
C LEU A 224 -10.06 20.66 6.70
N LEU A 225 -10.10 21.22 5.49
CA LEU A 225 -8.97 21.82 4.80
C LEU A 225 -9.14 23.32 4.77
N ASP A 226 -8.33 24.06 5.52
CA ASP A 226 -8.30 25.51 5.45
C ASP A 226 -7.44 25.93 4.24
N GLU A 227 -8.08 26.40 3.17
CA GLU A 227 -7.40 27.02 2.04
C GLU A 227 -6.78 28.34 2.54
N ASP A 228 -5.47 28.36 2.80
CA ASP A 228 -4.73 29.54 3.23
C ASP A 228 -5.03 30.72 2.30
N GLN A 229 -5.63 31.78 2.84
CA GLN A 229 -5.94 33.02 2.11
C GLN A 229 -4.69 33.77 1.59
N PHE A 230 -3.48 33.29 1.91
CA PHE A 230 -2.21 33.96 1.64
C PHE A 230 -1.40 33.39 0.46
N ARG A 231 -1.78 32.25 -0.12
CA ARG A 231 -1.12 31.74 -1.35
C ARG A 231 -1.88 32.16 -2.59
N SER A 232 -1.15 32.62 -3.61
CA SER A 232 -1.74 33.07 -4.87
C SER A 232 -2.60 31.95 -5.45
N GLN A 233 -3.75 32.28 -6.04
CA GLN A 233 -4.67 31.28 -6.58
C GLN A 233 -3.99 30.32 -7.56
N ALA A 234 -2.85 30.70 -8.17
CA ALA A 234 -2.08 29.97 -9.17
C ALA A 234 -1.21 28.81 -8.63
N GLU A 235 -1.09 28.63 -7.31
CA GLU A 235 -0.27 27.59 -6.71
C GLU A 235 -1.10 26.40 -6.19
N SER A 236 -0.59 25.17 -6.30
CA SER A 236 -1.21 24.00 -5.66
C SER A 236 -1.26 24.21 -4.15
N GLN A 237 -2.47 24.21 -3.60
CA GLN A 237 -2.75 24.43 -2.18
C GLN A 237 -2.23 23.27 -1.30
N THR A 238 -2.25 22.04 -1.82
CA THR A 238 -1.63 20.88 -1.17
C THR A 238 -0.22 20.70 -1.73
N SER A 239 0.82 20.77 -0.87
CA SER A 239 2.23 20.55 -1.26
C SER A 239 2.70 19.11 -1.11
N GLU A 240 1.99 18.30 -0.33
CA GLU A 240 2.41 16.94 0.06
C GLU A 240 1.24 15.96 -0.01
N VAL A 241 1.54 14.68 -0.22
CA VAL A 241 0.51 13.62 -0.15
C VAL A 241 0.03 13.52 1.30
N THR A 242 -1.26 13.75 1.53
CA THR A 242 -1.85 13.77 2.88
C THR A 242 -2.81 12.61 3.05
N VAL A 243 -2.74 11.94 4.20
CA VAL A 243 -3.60 10.79 4.53
C VAL A 243 -4.55 11.18 5.65
N TYR A 244 -5.84 11.23 5.35
CA TYR A 244 -6.90 11.46 6.35
C TYR A 244 -7.49 10.13 6.77
N LYS A 245 -7.38 9.78 8.05
CA LYS A 245 -8.04 8.62 8.64
C LYS A 245 -9.30 9.07 9.37
N ILE A 246 -10.46 8.72 8.82
CA ILE A 246 -11.77 9.03 9.37
C ILE A 246 -12.29 7.75 10.02
N ASN A 247 -12.06 7.63 11.33
CA ASN A 247 -12.57 6.51 12.10
C ASN A 247 -14.09 6.66 12.27
N HIS A 248 -14.82 5.59 12.00
CA HIS A 248 -16.27 5.59 12.14
C HIS A 248 -16.70 5.96 13.57
N GLN A 249 -17.71 6.82 13.68
CA GLN A 249 -18.39 7.15 14.93
C GLN A 249 -19.90 6.94 14.80
N ASP A 250 -20.57 6.61 15.91
CA ASP A 250 -22.02 6.49 15.94
C ASP A 250 -22.67 7.83 15.52
N GLY A 251 -23.61 7.74 14.57
CA GLY A 251 -24.25 8.91 13.95
C GLY A 251 -23.71 9.27 12.57
N PHE A 252 -22.60 8.68 12.12
CA PHE A 252 -22.14 8.82 10.74
C PHE A 252 -23.16 8.21 9.76
N LYS A 253 -23.27 8.80 8.56
CA LYS A 253 -24.10 8.28 7.46
C LYS A 253 -23.53 7.02 6.82
N ILE A 254 -22.23 6.80 6.96
CA ILE A 254 -21.53 5.58 6.53
C ILE A 254 -21.31 4.66 7.73
N ASN A 255 -21.28 3.35 7.50
CA ASN A 255 -21.16 2.32 8.54
C ASN A 255 -19.75 1.68 8.57
N TYR A 256 -18.73 2.41 8.15
CA TYR A 256 -17.35 1.95 7.99
C TYR A 256 -16.38 3.11 8.20
N SER A 257 -15.10 2.80 8.47
CA SER A 257 -14.02 3.80 8.52
C SER A 257 -13.53 4.12 7.11
N LEU A 258 -13.07 5.35 6.89
CA LEU A 258 -12.61 5.81 5.58
C LEU A 258 -11.21 6.40 5.69
N THR A 259 -10.29 5.87 4.91
CA THR A 259 -8.96 6.44 4.70
C THR A 259 -8.93 7.14 3.35
N ILE A 260 -8.64 8.45 3.34
CA ILE A 260 -8.52 9.25 2.11
C ILE A 260 -7.06 9.63 1.93
N VAL A 261 -6.45 9.16 0.84
CA VAL A 261 -5.13 9.61 0.37
C VAL A 261 -5.37 10.77 -0.60
N ASP A 262 -5.18 12.00 -0.13
CA ASP A 262 -5.22 13.20 -0.96
C ASP A 262 -3.86 13.44 -1.61
N THR A 263 -3.87 13.67 -2.91
CA THR A 263 -2.66 14.00 -3.67
C THR A 263 -2.70 15.45 -4.12
N PRO A 264 -1.55 16.13 -4.16
CA PRO A 264 -1.43 17.46 -4.75
C PRO A 264 -2.05 17.59 -6.15
N GLY A 265 -2.43 18.81 -6.52
CA GLY A 265 -2.82 19.10 -7.90
C GLY A 265 -1.63 19.00 -8.85
N PHE A 266 -1.81 18.27 -9.93
CA PHE A 266 -0.78 18.09 -10.96
C PHE A 266 -1.02 19.03 -12.16
N GLY A 267 0.07 19.51 -12.77
CA GLY A 267 0.04 20.10 -14.11
C GLY A 267 -0.29 21.60 -14.25
N ASP A 268 -0.17 22.42 -13.20
CA ASP A 268 -0.43 23.89 -13.29
C ASP A 268 0.83 24.77 -13.40
N THR A 269 2.02 24.34 -12.92
CA THR A 269 3.21 25.22 -12.86
C THR A 269 4.37 24.86 -13.77
N GLY A 270 4.31 23.77 -14.55
CA GLY A 270 5.39 23.41 -15.48
C GLY A 270 6.68 22.91 -14.79
N ASP A 271 6.68 22.74 -13.47
CA ASP A 271 7.80 22.18 -12.71
C ASP A 271 7.74 20.65 -12.72
N ILE A 272 8.35 20.05 -13.74
CA ILE A 272 8.54 18.59 -13.86
C ILE A 272 9.17 18.00 -12.59
N GLU A 273 10.05 18.75 -11.91
CA GLU A 273 10.71 18.35 -10.66
C GLU A 273 9.70 18.12 -9.53
N ARG A 274 8.69 18.98 -9.40
CA ARG A 274 7.67 18.86 -8.36
C ARG A 274 6.76 17.66 -8.61
N ASP A 275 6.44 17.39 -9.87
CA ASP A 275 5.66 16.22 -10.25
C ASP A 275 6.42 14.92 -9.97
N GLU A 276 7.74 14.86 -10.24
CA GLU A 276 8.61 13.73 -9.88
C GLU A 276 8.67 13.49 -8.37
N GLU A 277 8.81 14.55 -7.56
CA GLU A 277 8.79 14.44 -6.09
C GLU A 277 7.48 13.85 -5.55
N ILE A 278 6.33 14.30 -6.07
CA ILE A 278 5.03 13.78 -5.65
C ILE A 278 4.92 12.29 -5.97
N ILE A 279 5.42 11.87 -7.13
CA ILE A 279 5.43 10.45 -7.49
C ILE A 279 6.33 9.66 -6.54
N GLU A 280 7.51 10.15 -6.21
CA GLU A 280 8.40 9.47 -5.26
C GLU A 280 7.77 9.37 -3.87
N HIS A 281 7.08 10.41 -3.41
CA HIS A 281 6.28 10.34 -2.18
C HIS A 281 5.19 9.28 -2.24
N LEU A 282 4.48 9.14 -3.38
CA LEU A 282 3.50 8.07 -3.57
C LEU A 282 4.14 6.69 -3.58
N ARG A 283 5.29 6.52 -4.24
CA ARG A 283 6.05 5.26 -4.22
C ARG A 283 6.43 4.88 -2.80
N ASN A 284 6.93 5.84 -2.02
CA ASN A 284 7.30 5.62 -0.62
C ASN A 284 6.08 5.30 0.25
N LEU A 285 4.96 5.99 0.06
CA LEU A 285 3.69 5.73 0.76
C LEU A 285 3.22 4.29 0.53
N PHE A 286 3.16 3.84 -0.73
CA PHE A 286 2.69 2.50 -1.07
C PHE A 286 3.73 1.40 -0.81
N SER A 287 5.00 1.77 -0.66
CA SER A 287 6.05 0.84 -0.22
C SER A 287 6.04 0.62 1.29
N ALA A 288 5.47 1.54 2.07
CA ALA A 288 5.34 1.37 3.52
C ALA A 288 4.40 0.21 3.89
N GLU A 289 4.64 -0.43 5.03
CA GLU A 289 3.80 -1.53 5.52
C GLU A 289 2.37 -1.10 5.85
N CYS A 290 2.16 0.20 6.10
CA CYS A 290 0.92 0.80 6.56
C CYS A 290 -0.26 0.71 5.56
N PHE A 291 0.01 0.46 4.28
CA PHE A 291 -1.01 0.36 3.23
C PHE A 291 -0.92 -1.02 2.56
N SER A 292 -1.89 -1.89 2.83
CA SER A 292 -1.98 -3.23 2.23
C SER A 292 -3.01 -3.32 1.11
N GLU A 293 -4.03 -2.46 1.14
CA GLU A 293 -5.26 -2.59 0.35
C GLU A 293 -5.76 -1.24 -0.14
N ILE A 294 -6.46 -1.26 -1.28
CA ILE A 294 -7.13 -0.09 -1.86
C ILE A 294 -8.48 -0.47 -2.43
N ASP A 295 -9.49 0.36 -2.15
CA ASP A 295 -10.86 0.14 -2.62
C ASP A 295 -11.15 0.96 -3.87
N ALA A 296 -10.67 2.21 -3.93
CA ALA A 296 -10.88 3.03 -5.12
C ALA A 296 -9.72 4.00 -5.40
N VAL A 297 -9.34 4.07 -6.68
CA VAL A 297 -8.42 5.09 -7.22
C VAL A 297 -9.25 6.10 -8.00
N CYS A 298 -9.42 7.29 -7.43
CA CYS A 298 -10.41 8.26 -7.88
C CYS A 298 -9.76 9.41 -8.65
N PHE A 299 -10.05 9.47 -9.95
CA PHE A 299 -9.65 10.60 -10.79
C PHE A 299 -10.67 11.74 -10.69
N VAL A 300 -10.27 12.86 -10.10
CA VAL A 300 -11.10 14.05 -9.88
C VAL A 300 -10.91 15.04 -11.02
N ALA A 301 -11.98 15.31 -11.75
CA ALA A 301 -11.97 16.22 -12.90
C ALA A 301 -13.21 17.13 -12.92
N GLN A 302 -13.03 18.35 -13.41
CA GLN A 302 -14.13 19.30 -13.56
C GLN A 302 -15.01 18.94 -14.76
N ALA A 303 -16.34 19.12 -14.64
CA ALA A 303 -17.29 18.76 -15.70
C ALA A 303 -17.02 19.46 -17.04
N THR A 304 -16.57 20.71 -16.99
CA THR A 304 -16.30 21.58 -18.15
C THR A 304 -15.03 21.22 -18.92
N LEU A 305 -14.18 20.35 -18.39
CA LEU A 305 -12.92 19.97 -19.02
C LEU A 305 -13.20 19.22 -20.33
N THR A 306 -12.81 19.79 -21.47
CA THR A 306 -13.10 19.23 -22.80
C THR A 306 -11.99 18.34 -23.35
N GLN A 307 -10.76 18.48 -22.85
CA GLN A 307 -9.61 17.64 -23.21
C GLN A 307 -8.57 17.65 -22.08
N LEU A 308 -7.85 16.53 -21.90
CA LEU A 308 -6.64 16.50 -21.09
C LEU A 308 -5.46 17.04 -21.90
N THR A 309 -4.68 17.96 -21.34
CA THR A 309 -3.46 18.42 -22.02
C THR A 309 -2.44 17.29 -22.14
N PRO A 310 -1.50 17.34 -23.10
CA PRO A 310 -0.45 16.32 -23.22
C PRO A 310 0.35 16.11 -21.93
N SER A 311 0.62 17.19 -21.17
CA SER A 311 1.28 17.11 -19.87
C SER A 311 0.42 16.38 -18.82
N GLN A 312 -0.87 16.71 -18.73
CA GLN A 312 -1.79 16.02 -17.82
C GLN A 312 -1.93 14.53 -18.14
N LYS A 313 -1.97 14.18 -19.44
CA LYS A 313 -2.00 12.78 -19.88
C LYS A 313 -0.71 12.04 -19.50
N CYS A 314 0.45 12.67 -19.70
CA CYS A 314 1.75 12.11 -19.32
C CYS A 314 1.80 11.80 -17.81
N LEU A 315 1.40 12.75 -16.98
CA LEU A 315 1.36 12.59 -15.51
C LEU A 315 0.36 11.52 -15.08
N PHE A 316 -0.78 11.46 -15.75
CA PHE A 316 -1.78 10.44 -15.51
C PHE A 316 -1.25 9.03 -15.84
N ASP A 317 -0.59 8.86 -16.99
CA ASP A 317 0.07 7.61 -17.36
C ASP A 317 1.18 7.25 -16.35
N TYR A 318 1.88 8.25 -15.79
CA TYR A 318 2.89 8.04 -14.76
C TYR A 318 2.29 7.55 -13.44
N LEU A 319 1.24 8.19 -12.93
CA LEU A 319 0.54 7.77 -11.71
C LEU A 319 -0.01 6.35 -11.85
N LEU A 320 -0.61 6.04 -13.00
CA LEU A 320 -1.06 4.69 -13.27
C LEU A 320 0.10 3.68 -13.35
N SER A 321 1.30 4.09 -13.78
CA SER A 321 2.46 3.19 -13.82
C SER A 321 2.89 2.67 -12.43
N ILE A 322 2.48 3.33 -11.35
CA ILE A 322 2.74 2.88 -9.98
C ILE A 322 1.94 1.62 -9.69
N PHE A 323 0.70 1.55 -10.19
CA PHE A 323 -0.25 0.51 -9.86
C PHE A 323 -0.13 -0.73 -10.75
N GLY A 324 -0.41 -1.87 -10.15
CA GLY A 324 -0.64 -3.12 -10.86
C GLY A 324 -1.87 -3.06 -11.78
N LYS A 325 -1.88 -3.89 -12.83
CA LYS A 325 -3.01 -4.04 -13.77
C LYS A 325 -4.34 -4.44 -13.12
N ASP A 326 -4.30 -5.07 -11.95
CA ASP A 326 -5.46 -5.46 -11.15
C ASP A 326 -6.22 -4.25 -10.58
N VAL A 327 -5.53 -3.14 -10.29
CA VAL A 327 -6.14 -1.90 -9.79
C VAL A 327 -6.99 -1.19 -10.85
N ALA A 328 -6.87 -1.55 -12.12
CA ALA A 328 -7.67 -0.97 -13.22
C ALA A 328 -9.18 -1.01 -12.94
N GLU A 329 -9.65 -2.09 -12.31
CA GLU A 329 -11.06 -2.32 -11.99
C GLU A 329 -11.58 -1.42 -10.86
N ASN A 330 -10.68 -0.81 -10.09
CA ASN A 330 -10.96 0.04 -8.93
C ASN A 330 -10.85 1.53 -9.26
N ILE A 331 -10.51 1.87 -10.51
CA ILE A 331 -10.44 3.26 -10.94
C ILE A 331 -11.86 3.83 -11.11
N ARG A 332 -12.13 5.01 -10.52
CA ARG A 332 -13.41 5.72 -10.61
C ARG A 332 -13.18 7.17 -11.03
N VAL A 333 -14.10 7.74 -11.80
CA VAL A 333 -14.05 9.16 -12.18
C VAL A 333 -14.99 9.97 -11.29
N LEU A 334 -14.47 10.97 -10.59
CA LEU A 334 -15.26 11.89 -9.77
C LEU A 334 -15.36 13.22 -10.53
N VAL A 335 -16.55 13.55 -11.00
CA VAL A 335 -16.79 14.76 -11.78
C VAL A 335 -17.32 15.86 -10.86
N THR A 336 -16.56 16.93 -10.71
CA THR A 336 -16.91 18.13 -9.91
C THR A 336 -17.56 19.20 -10.79
N SER A 337 -18.23 20.18 -10.16
CA SER A 337 -18.96 21.25 -10.86
C SER A 337 -19.96 20.72 -11.90
N ALA A 338 -20.67 19.65 -11.56
CA ALA A 338 -21.56 18.97 -12.48
C ALA A 338 -23.03 19.41 -12.29
N ASP A 339 -23.59 20.07 -13.31
CA ASP A 339 -24.90 20.75 -13.23
C ASP A 339 -26.07 19.87 -13.72
N GLY A 340 -25.87 18.54 -13.73
CA GLY A 340 -26.88 17.54 -14.11
C GLY A 340 -26.74 16.96 -15.52
N GLN A 341 -26.31 17.76 -16.50
CA GLN A 341 -26.07 17.28 -17.87
C GLN A 341 -24.90 16.28 -17.97
N GLN A 342 -24.79 15.58 -19.11
CA GLN A 342 -23.66 14.66 -19.35
C GLN A 342 -22.36 15.48 -19.47
N PRO A 343 -21.38 15.28 -18.55
CA PRO A 343 -20.18 16.10 -18.55
C PRO A 343 -19.29 15.85 -19.79
N PRO A 344 -18.89 16.89 -20.53
CA PRO A 344 -17.93 16.78 -21.64
C PRO A 344 -16.65 16.01 -21.28
N VAL A 345 -16.18 16.13 -20.04
CA VAL A 345 -14.97 15.47 -19.54
C VAL A 345 -14.96 13.95 -19.68
N LEU A 346 -16.13 13.30 -19.69
CA LEU A 346 -16.20 11.85 -19.88
C LEU A 346 -15.73 11.43 -21.28
N LYS A 347 -16.02 12.25 -22.30
CA LYS A 347 -15.52 12.01 -23.67
C LYS A 347 -14.01 12.23 -23.73
N ALA A 348 -13.51 13.26 -23.06
CA ALA A 348 -12.08 13.54 -22.96
C ALA A 348 -11.29 12.36 -22.35
N ILE A 349 -11.77 11.84 -21.21
CA ILE A 349 -11.13 10.70 -20.52
C ILE A 349 -11.16 9.45 -21.40
N THR A 350 -12.28 9.20 -22.08
CA THR A 350 -12.41 8.07 -23.01
C THR A 350 -11.41 8.17 -24.16
N ALA A 351 -11.27 9.36 -24.76
CA ALA A 351 -10.33 9.62 -25.85
C ALA A 351 -8.86 9.51 -25.40
N SER A 352 -8.57 9.82 -24.13
CA SER A 352 -7.23 9.70 -23.57
C SER A 352 -6.77 8.25 -23.35
N GLY A 353 -7.68 7.27 -23.37
CA GLY A 353 -7.34 5.86 -23.20
C GLY A 353 -6.94 5.51 -21.76
N VAL A 354 -7.62 6.14 -20.78
CA VAL A 354 -7.47 5.84 -19.36
C VAL A 354 -8.04 4.45 -19.06
N PRO A 355 -7.25 3.51 -18.51
CA PRO A 355 -7.76 2.25 -17.99
C PRO A 355 -8.73 2.54 -16.84
N CYS A 356 -10.01 2.25 -17.06
CA CYS A 356 -11.05 2.34 -16.03
C CYS A 356 -12.24 1.49 -16.47
N PRO A 357 -13.09 1.04 -15.53
CA PRO A 357 -14.32 0.34 -15.88
C PRO A 357 -15.22 1.25 -16.70
N LYS A 358 -15.91 0.65 -17.68
CA LYS A 358 -16.85 1.36 -18.55
C LYS A 358 -18.28 0.93 -18.24
N THR A 359 -19.20 1.88 -18.34
CA THR A 359 -20.65 1.62 -18.32
C THR A 359 -21.07 0.94 -19.62
N LYS A 360 -22.34 0.50 -19.68
CA LYS A 360 -22.94 -0.09 -20.89
C LYS A 360 -22.85 0.82 -22.12
N ASP A 361 -22.82 2.14 -21.90
CA ASP A 361 -22.72 3.16 -22.95
C ASP A 361 -21.27 3.45 -23.37
N GLY A 362 -20.29 2.71 -22.85
CA GLY A 362 -18.86 2.86 -23.17
C GLY A 362 -18.16 4.02 -22.46
N LEU A 363 -18.83 4.72 -21.54
CA LEU A 363 -18.28 5.82 -20.75
C LEU A 363 -17.60 5.30 -19.48
N PRO A 364 -16.59 6.00 -18.92
CA PRO A 364 -16.03 5.67 -17.62
C PRO A 364 -17.10 5.61 -16.53
N VAL A 365 -16.99 4.64 -15.61
CA VAL A 365 -17.80 4.63 -14.38
C VAL A 365 -17.47 5.88 -13.58
N HIS A 366 -18.49 6.73 -13.37
CA HIS A 366 -18.31 8.06 -12.81
C HIS A 366 -19.39 8.45 -11.81
N PHE A 367 -19.03 9.37 -10.92
CA PHE A 367 -19.93 10.01 -9.96
C PHE A 367 -19.90 11.51 -10.16
N LYS A 368 -21.07 12.14 -10.12
CA LYS A 368 -21.21 13.59 -10.31
C LYS A 368 -21.41 14.26 -8.96
N PHE A 369 -20.70 15.35 -8.74
CA PHE A 369 -20.78 16.16 -7.54
C PHE A 369 -21.04 17.61 -7.92
N ASN A 370 -22.11 18.16 -7.35
CA ASN A 370 -22.38 19.58 -7.38
C ASN A 370 -22.11 20.16 -5.99
N ASN A 371 -20.91 20.72 -5.83
CA ASN A 371 -20.43 21.25 -4.55
C ASN A 371 -20.42 22.79 -4.55
N SER A 372 -21.05 23.45 -5.53
CA SER A 372 -21.07 24.91 -5.66
C SER A 372 -21.73 25.60 -4.46
N MET A 373 -22.70 24.94 -3.84
CA MET A 373 -23.48 25.44 -2.70
C MET A 373 -23.06 24.84 -1.36
N LEU A 374 -21.83 24.28 -1.25
CA LEU A 374 -21.37 23.66 0.00
C LEU A 374 -21.30 24.67 1.16
N PHE A 375 -20.87 25.90 0.88
CA PHE A 375 -20.70 26.99 1.84
C PHE A 375 -21.63 28.18 1.59
N ALA A 376 -22.69 28.00 0.79
CA ALA A 376 -23.68 29.05 0.56
C ALA A 376 -24.52 29.30 1.83
N ASP A 377 -24.88 30.56 2.05
CA ASP A 377 -25.79 30.92 3.14
C ASP A 377 -27.17 30.30 2.89
N ASN A 378 -27.65 29.55 3.87
CA ASN A 378 -28.96 28.92 3.83
C ASN A 378 -30.11 29.90 4.13
N LYS A 379 -29.81 31.19 4.32
CA LYS A 379 -30.76 32.28 4.42
C LYS A 379 -30.82 32.98 3.06
N SER A 380 -31.78 32.60 2.23
CA SER A 380 -32.04 33.30 0.97
C SER A 380 -32.23 34.80 1.23
N SER A 381 -31.57 35.65 0.44
CA SER A 381 -31.88 37.07 0.27
C SER A 381 -33.25 37.31 -0.40
N ALA A 382 -34.19 36.37 -0.27
CA ALA A 382 -35.53 36.39 -0.82
C ALA A 382 -36.63 36.51 0.26
N ALA A 383 -36.26 36.86 1.50
CA ALA A 383 -37.25 37.12 2.55
C ALA A 383 -37.95 38.50 2.43
N ASP A 384 -37.52 39.37 1.50
CA ASP A 384 -38.09 40.71 1.30
C ASP A 384 -38.93 40.87 0.03
N SER A 385 -39.36 39.78 -0.63
CA SER A 385 -40.23 39.88 -1.81
C SER A 385 -41.41 38.93 -1.68
N MET A 386 -42.53 39.52 -1.25
CA MET A 386 -43.85 38.92 -1.11
C MET A 386 -44.30 38.18 -2.37
N SER A 387 -44.63 36.89 -2.25
CA SER A 387 -45.84 36.31 -2.84
C SER A 387 -46.16 34.97 -2.17
N GLU A 388 -47.21 34.96 -1.35
CA GLU A 388 -47.89 33.75 -0.91
C GLU A 388 -48.61 33.12 -2.11
N HIS A 389 -47.99 32.12 -2.74
CA HIS A 389 -48.69 31.02 -3.38
C HIS A 389 -47.80 29.78 -3.34
N ASP A 390 -48.40 28.71 -2.84
CA ASP A 390 -47.80 27.39 -2.63
C ASP A 390 -47.03 26.89 -3.85
N ASP A 391 -45.74 26.61 -3.65
CA ASP A 391 -45.11 25.34 -4.03
C ASP A 391 -43.84 25.17 -3.20
N ASP A 392 -43.70 24.01 -2.57
CA ASP A 392 -42.56 23.52 -1.77
C ASP A 392 -41.35 23.23 -2.69
N ASP A 393 -40.97 24.21 -3.52
CA ASP A 393 -39.80 24.13 -4.39
C ASP A 393 -38.65 24.90 -3.73
N GLY A 394 -37.95 24.21 -2.83
CA GLY A 394 -36.77 24.76 -2.15
C GLY A 394 -35.84 25.42 -3.17
N GLY A 395 -35.46 26.68 -2.92
CA GLY A 395 -34.75 27.52 -3.88
C GLY A 395 -33.53 26.85 -4.52
N PHE A 396 -33.09 27.38 -5.67
CA PHE A 396 -32.01 26.82 -6.51
C PHE A 396 -30.80 26.28 -5.72
N ASP A 397 -30.38 26.96 -4.65
CA ASP A 397 -29.24 26.55 -3.84
C ASP A 397 -29.47 25.21 -3.10
N GLN A 398 -30.70 25.00 -2.60
CA GLN A 398 -31.11 23.75 -1.97
C GLN A 398 -31.19 22.61 -3.00
N MET A 399 -31.58 22.89 -4.25
CA MET A 399 -31.53 21.88 -5.32
C MET A 399 -30.09 21.41 -5.57
N PHE A 400 -29.14 22.34 -5.67
CA PHE A 400 -27.72 22.01 -5.86
C PHE A 400 -27.14 21.22 -4.66
N TRP A 401 -27.48 21.59 -3.44
CA TRP A 401 -27.13 20.82 -2.24
C TRP A 401 -27.66 19.38 -2.30
N ASN A 402 -28.94 19.23 -2.67
CA ASN A 402 -29.58 17.92 -2.79
C ASN A 402 -28.94 17.08 -3.90
N MET A 403 -28.55 17.69 -5.02
CA MET A 403 -27.79 17.03 -6.09
C MET A 403 -26.43 16.52 -5.58
N GLY A 404 -25.66 17.36 -4.88
CA GLY A 404 -24.38 16.96 -4.28
C GLY A 404 -24.54 15.82 -3.28
N THR A 405 -25.54 15.90 -2.40
CA THR A 405 -25.86 14.87 -1.39
C THR A 405 -26.23 13.53 -2.03
N LYS A 406 -27.03 13.54 -3.10
CA LYS A 406 -27.36 12.32 -3.87
C LYS A 406 -26.13 11.73 -4.56
N GLY A 407 -25.22 12.58 -5.05
CA GLY A 407 -23.93 12.17 -5.60
C GLY A 407 -23.08 11.42 -4.59
N MET A 408 -22.95 11.97 -3.37
CA MET A 408 -22.24 11.34 -2.25
C MET A 408 -22.85 10.00 -1.85
N GLN A 409 -24.18 9.95 -1.72
CA GLN A 409 -24.87 8.70 -1.39
C GLN A 409 -24.57 7.60 -2.42
N ARG A 410 -24.64 7.92 -3.71
CA ARG A 410 -24.34 6.95 -4.77
C ARG A 410 -22.89 6.47 -4.71
N PHE A 411 -21.95 7.37 -4.45
CA PHE A 411 -20.54 7.04 -4.34
C PHE A 411 -20.24 6.11 -3.16
N PHE A 412 -20.71 6.45 -1.96
CA PHE A 412 -20.46 5.63 -0.77
C PHE A 412 -21.20 4.28 -0.79
N VAL A 413 -22.42 4.23 -1.34
CA VAL A 413 -23.09 2.94 -1.58
C VAL A 413 -22.32 2.09 -2.58
N ALA A 414 -21.80 2.70 -3.65
CA ALA A 414 -20.99 1.96 -4.62
C ALA A 414 -19.69 1.46 -4.00
N LEU A 415 -19.02 2.26 -3.16
CA LEU A 415 -17.75 1.92 -2.50
C LEU A 415 -17.85 0.61 -1.71
N ASN A 416 -18.97 0.38 -1.01
CA ASN A 416 -19.25 -0.88 -0.29
C ASN A 416 -19.33 -2.13 -1.18
N VAL A 417 -19.53 -1.96 -2.49
CA VAL A 417 -19.68 -3.05 -3.45
C VAL A 417 -18.41 -3.25 -4.28
N ILE A 418 -17.46 -2.32 -4.22
CA ILE A 418 -16.21 -2.46 -4.96
C ILE A 418 -15.35 -3.52 -4.28
N ASP A 419 -14.88 -4.49 -5.05
CA ASP A 419 -13.95 -5.50 -4.57
C ASP A 419 -12.61 -4.84 -4.21
N THR A 420 -12.24 -4.88 -2.94
CA THR A 420 -10.97 -4.38 -2.44
C THR A 420 -9.80 -5.11 -3.10
N LYS A 421 -8.79 -4.37 -3.57
CA LYS A 421 -7.57 -4.95 -4.17
C LYS A 421 -6.39 -4.87 -3.22
N SER A 422 -5.68 -5.97 -3.11
CA SER A 422 -4.39 -6.02 -2.41
C SER A 422 -3.33 -5.28 -3.22
N LEU A 423 -2.52 -4.46 -2.55
CA LEU A 423 -1.41 -3.74 -3.16
C LEU A 423 -0.16 -4.62 -3.33
N THR A 424 -0.24 -5.94 -3.12
CA THR A 424 0.91 -6.86 -3.27
C THR A 424 1.58 -6.72 -4.64
N MET A 425 0.81 -6.75 -5.74
CA MET A 425 1.38 -6.62 -7.09
C MET A 425 1.99 -5.23 -7.32
N THR A 426 1.37 -4.17 -6.80
CA THR A 426 1.91 -2.81 -6.79
C THR A 426 3.24 -2.75 -6.03
N LYS A 427 3.34 -3.36 -4.84
CA LYS A 427 4.58 -3.41 -4.05
C LYS A 427 5.68 -4.20 -4.75
N ASP A 428 5.35 -5.32 -5.39
CA ASP A 428 6.30 -6.10 -6.18
C ASP A 428 6.83 -5.29 -7.37
N ILE A 429 5.95 -4.57 -8.08
CA ILE A 429 6.31 -3.65 -9.17
C ILE A 429 7.28 -2.57 -8.66
N LEU A 430 6.98 -1.93 -7.53
CA LEU A 430 7.83 -0.89 -6.95
C LEU A 430 9.21 -1.42 -6.55
N ARG A 431 9.26 -2.60 -5.94
CA ARG A 431 10.53 -3.27 -5.56
C ARG A 431 11.37 -3.62 -6.78
N GLU A 432 10.77 -4.25 -7.79
CA GLU A 432 11.45 -4.57 -9.04
C GLU A 432 11.92 -3.32 -9.77
N ARG A 433 11.10 -2.26 -9.79
CA ARG A 433 11.44 -0.99 -10.42
C ARG A 433 12.66 -0.35 -9.77
N LYS A 434 12.71 -0.31 -8.44
CA LYS A 434 13.87 0.20 -7.69
C LYS A 434 15.15 -0.59 -8.01
N GLN A 435 15.06 -1.91 -8.15
CA GLN A 435 16.20 -2.75 -8.55
C GLN A 435 16.63 -2.48 -10.00
N LEU A 436 15.68 -2.34 -10.92
CA LEU A 436 15.95 -2.08 -12.33
C LEU A 436 16.49 -0.67 -12.57
N GLU A 437 15.99 0.35 -11.86
CA GLU A 437 16.51 1.73 -11.89
C GLU A 437 17.98 1.75 -11.43
N LYS A 438 18.30 1.06 -10.34
CA LYS A 438 19.70 0.90 -9.88
C LYS A 438 20.58 0.19 -10.92
N SER A 439 20.09 -0.91 -11.49
CA SER A 439 20.81 -1.63 -12.54
C SER A 439 20.99 -0.76 -13.80
N HIS A 440 20.00 0.07 -14.14
CA HIS A 440 20.05 0.97 -15.28
C HIS A 440 21.09 2.08 -15.06
N GLU A 441 21.15 2.66 -13.87
CA GLU A 441 22.16 3.66 -13.52
C GLU A 441 23.58 3.08 -13.65
N ASP A 442 23.80 1.85 -13.16
CA ASP A 442 25.08 1.16 -13.28
C ASP A 442 25.42 0.81 -14.74
N LEU A 443 24.45 0.34 -15.52
CA LEU A 443 24.63 0.09 -16.97
C LEU A 443 24.96 1.39 -17.72
N GLN A 444 24.28 2.50 -17.41
CA GLN A 444 24.58 3.80 -18.01
C GLN A 444 26.02 4.25 -17.72
N LYS A 445 26.52 4.03 -16.50
CA LYS A 445 27.92 4.33 -16.15
C LYS A 445 28.90 3.48 -16.97
N GLN A 446 28.61 2.20 -17.15
CA GLN A 446 29.45 1.28 -17.94
C GLN A 446 29.43 1.65 -19.43
N VAL A 447 28.27 1.96 -20.02
CA VAL A 447 28.15 2.43 -21.40
C VAL A 447 28.97 3.71 -21.61
N LYS A 448 28.84 4.69 -20.71
CA LYS A 448 29.62 5.94 -20.76
C LYS A 448 31.13 5.68 -20.72
N SER A 449 31.59 4.81 -19.81
CA SER A 449 33.00 4.44 -19.72
C SER A 449 33.50 3.71 -20.97
N GLY A 450 32.68 2.82 -21.54
CA GLY A 450 33.02 2.07 -22.75
C GLY A 450 33.14 2.97 -23.97
N LEU A 451 32.21 3.93 -24.13
CA LEU A 451 32.25 4.93 -25.21
C LEU A 451 33.48 5.84 -25.11
N ALA A 452 33.81 6.34 -23.91
CA ALA A 452 35.01 7.14 -23.72
C ALA A 452 36.30 6.38 -24.09
N LYS A 453 36.38 5.09 -23.71
CA LYS A 453 37.50 4.22 -24.11
C LYS A 453 37.53 3.98 -25.62
N LEU A 454 36.38 3.85 -26.27
CA LEU A 454 36.26 3.68 -27.72
C LEU A 454 36.79 4.90 -28.48
N GLU A 455 36.40 6.11 -28.06
CA GLU A 455 36.89 7.37 -28.64
C GLU A 455 38.40 7.51 -28.48
N GLU A 456 38.94 7.18 -27.30
CA GLU A 456 40.37 7.21 -27.02
C GLU A 456 41.18 6.28 -27.94
N ILE A 457 40.71 5.04 -28.13
CA ILE A 457 41.35 4.07 -29.01
C ILE A 457 41.24 4.52 -30.48
N ARG A 458 40.07 5.02 -30.92
CA ARG A 458 39.89 5.57 -32.28
C ARG A 458 40.83 6.75 -32.55
N GLY A 459 40.93 7.68 -31.60
CA GLY A 459 41.85 8.81 -31.68
C GLY A 459 43.30 8.36 -31.80
N THR A 460 43.68 7.38 -30.98
CA THR A 460 45.02 6.75 -31.02
C THR A 460 45.32 6.11 -32.37
N ILE A 461 44.41 5.30 -32.92
CA ILE A 461 44.55 4.66 -34.23
C ILE A 461 44.69 5.73 -35.33
N GLY A 462 43.92 6.81 -35.26
CA GLY A 462 44.00 7.94 -36.19
C GLY A 462 45.38 8.58 -36.23
N ILE A 463 45.98 8.81 -35.06
CA ILE A 463 47.34 9.37 -34.93
C ILE A 463 48.38 8.41 -35.50
N LEU A 464 48.33 7.12 -35.14
CA LEU A 464 49.26 6.11 -35.62
C LEU A 464 49.19 5.92 -37.15
N ARG A 465 47.99 6.09 -37.75
CA ARG A 465 47.85 6.08 -39.22
C ARG A 465 48.45 7.31 -39.89
N LYS A 466 48.19 8.51 -39.36
CA LYS A 466 48.71 9.77 -39.94
C LYS A 466 50.23 9.83 -39.92
N HIS A 467 50.87 9.32 -38.86
CA HIS A 467 52.32 9.41 -38.67
C HIS A 467 53.09 8.10 -38.96
N LYS A 468 52.47 7.18 -39.72
CA LYS A 468 53.02 5.85 -40.00
C LYS A 468 54.41 5.86 -40.67
N ALA A 469 54.71 6.86 -41.50
CA ALA A 469 55.99 6.97 -42.22
C ALA A 469 57.11 7.67 -41.41
N GLU A 470 56.74 8.56 -40.48
CA GLU A 470 57.68 9.30 -39.63
C GLU A 470 58.10 8.48 -38.41
N SER A 471 57.19 7.65 -37.89
CA SER A 471 57.45 6.75 -36.77
C SER A 471 58.54 5.70 -37.03
N SER A 472 58.80 5.34 -38.30
CA SER A 472 59.87 4.41 -38.68
C SER A 472 61.27 5.04 -38.63
N ARG A 473 61.38 6.36 -38.46
CA ARG A 473 62.66 7.10 -38.50
C ARG A 473 63.12 7.61 -37.13
N ASN A 474 62.22 7.84 -36.17
CA ASN A 474 62.58 8.30 -34.82
C ASN A 474 61.50 7.95 -33.77
N GLU A 475 61.81 7.10 -32.79
CA GLU A 475 60.86 6.66 -31.75
C GLU A 475 60.63 7.72 -30.65
N ASN A 476 61.53 8.71 -30.52
CA ASN A 476 61.41 9.82 -29.56
C ASN A 476 60.68 11.05 -30.13
N PHE A 477 60.07 10.93 -31.31
CA PHE A 477 59.33 12.04 -31.90
C PHE A 477 58.09 12.37 -31.05
N VAL A 478 57.95 13.64 -30.67
CA VAL A 478 56.82 14.17 -29.90
C VAL A 478 55.73 14.58 -30.88
N PHE A 479 54.56 13.95 -30.79
CA PHE A 479 53.39 14.32 -31.58
C PHE A 479 52.53 15.29 -30.78
N GLU A 480 52.18 16.43 -31.38
CA GLU A 480 51.04 17.23 -30.91
C GLU A 480 49.77 16.67 -31.53
N PHE A 481 48.80 16.31 -30.71
CA PHE A 481 47.51 15.80 -31.17
C PHE A 481 46.37 16.45 -30.40
N THR A 482 45.25 16.60 -31.08
CA THR A 482 44.04 17.19 -30.53
C THR A 482 43.11 16.06 -30.07
N VAL A 483 42.81 16.00 -28.78
CA VAL A 483 41.85 15.06 -28.19
C VAL A 483 40.57 15.83 -27.91
N ARG A 484 39.43 15.24 -28.29
CA ARG A 484 38.13 15.72 -27.82
C ARG A 484 37.90 15.18 -26.42
N LYS A 485 37.83 16.09 -25.43
CA LYS A 485 37.54 15.74 -24.04
C LYS A 485 36.13 16.21 -23.67
N PRO A 486 35.34 15.37 -22.98
CA PRO A 486 34.04 15.78 -22.49
C PRO A 486 34.21 16.76 -21.32
N VAL A 487 33.58 17.92 -21.42
CA VAL A 487 33.51 18.96 -20.38
C VAL A 487 32.05 19.10 -19.96
N LYS A 488 31.81 19.08 -18.65
CA LYS A 488 30.48 19.25 -18.09
C LYS A 488 30.12 20.74 -18.12
N VAL A 489 29.18 21.12 -18.97
CA VAL A 489 28.71 22.51 -19.10
C VAL A 489 27.30 22.59 -18.52
N PHE A 490 27.15 23.42 -17.49
CA PHE A 490 25.84 23.68 -16.88
C PHE A 490 25.05 24.65 -17.75
N ILE A 491 23.81 24.30 -18.09
CA ILE A 491 22.93 25.16 -18.90
C ILE A 491 22.39 26.26 -17.99
N SER A 492 22.74 27.52 -18.24
CA SER A 492 22.33 28.64 -17.38
C SER A 492 20.81 28.71 -17.24
N GLY A 493 20.31 28.68 -16.01
CA GLY A 493 18.88 28.70 -15.72
C GLY A 493 18.21 27.33 -15.62
N SER A 494 18.97 26.21 -15.58
CA SER A 494 18.42 24.87 -15.27
C SER A 494 19.42 24.00 -14.48
N TYR A 495 18.94 22.97 -13.77
CA TYR A 495 19.79 21.93 -13.15
C TYR A 495 20.31 20.88 -14.15
N LYS A 496 20.08 21.09 -15.45
CA LYS A 496 20.54 20.22 -16.53
C LYS A 496 21.94 20.64 -16.95
N TYR A 497 22.82 19.65 -17.04
CA TYR A 497 24.14 19.81 -17.65
C TYR A 497 24.13 19.13 -19.02
N ARG A 498 24.80 19.74 -19.98
CA ARG A 498 25.14 19.10 -21.25
C ARG A 498 26.63 18.84 -21.26
N TRP A 499 27.03 17.72 -21.85
CA TRP A 499 28.43 17.48 -22.15
C TRP A 499 28.75 18.20 -23.45
N GLU A 500 29.76 19.06 -23.41
CA GLU A 500 30.36 19.63 -24.60
C GLU A 500 31.74 19.00 -24.79
N TYR A 501 32.10 18.72 -26.04
CA TYR A 501 33.39 18.13 -26.36
C TYR A 501 34.34 19.23 -26.81
N TRP A 502 35.40 19.43 -26.03
CA TRP A 502 36.39 20.46 -26.28
C TRP A 502 37.65 19.83 -26.85
N GLU A 503 38.22 20.48 -27.85
CA GLU A 503 39.47 20.08 -28.48
C GLU A 503 40.66 20.55 -27.66
N VAL A 504 41.36 19.62 -27.01
CA VAL A 504 42.54 19.88 -26.18
C VAL A 504 43.78 19.36 -26.90
N LYS A 505 44.79 20.20 -27.06
CA LYS A 505 46.09 19.80 -27.62
C LYS A 505 46.94 19.14 -26.54
N GLU A 506 47.32 17.89 -26.78
CA GLU A 506 48.24 17.14 -25.93
C GLU A 506 49.50 16.74 -26.70
N LYS A 507 50.59 16.53 -25.96
CA LYS A 507 51.87 16.07 -26.49
C LYS A 507 52.14 14.68 -25.96
N ILE A 508 52.41 13.72 -26.84
CA ILE A 508 52.80 12.36 -26.47
C ILE A 508 53.82 11.81 -27.46
N THR A 509 54.73 10.96 -26.97
CA THR A 509 55.69 10.22 -27.80
C THR A 509 55.18 8.81 -28.12
N ILE A 510 55.70 8.17 -29.17
CA ILE A 510 55.41 6.76 -29.49
C ILE A 510 55.80 5.82 -28.34
N ILE A 511 56.87 6.12 -27.62
CA ILE A 511 57.33 5.32 -26.47
C ILE A 511 56.33 5.39 -25.33
N GLU A 512 55.81 6.58 -25.00
CA GLU A 512 54.76 6.75 -23.99
C GLU A 512 53.47 6.05 -24.40
N LEU A 513 53.14 6.07 -25.70
CA LEU A 513 51.97 5.39 -26.25
C LEU A 513 52.11 3.86 -26.20
N LYS A 514 53.28 3.30 -26.56
CA LYS A 514 53.58 1.87 -26.39
C LYS A 514 53.53 1.45 -24.91
N LYS A 515 54.03 2.29 -24.00
CA LYS A 515 53.93 2.07 -22.53
C LYS A 515 52.49 2.08 -22.03
N LYS A 516 51.66 3.01 -22.52
CA LYS A 516 50.25 3.16 -22.12
C LYS A 516 49.43 1.90 -22.38
N TYR A 517 49.71 1.20 -23.49
CA TYR A 517 49.07 -0.07 -23.83
C TYR A 517 49.88 -1.31 -23.40
N GLN A 518 50.85 -1.13 -22.49
CA GLN A 518 51.73 -2.19 -21.94
C GLN A 518 52.44 -3.03 -23.02
N LYS A 519 52.83 -2.43 -24.15
CA LYS A 519 53.47 -3.14 -25.27
C LYS A 519 54.97 -2.92 -25.33
N ALA A 520 55.69 -3.89 -25.89
CA ALA A 520 57.13 -3.82 -26.05
C ALA A 520 57.52 -2.63 -26.94
N THR A 521 58.56 -1.89 -26.54
CA THR A 521 59.10 -0.76 -27.31
C THR A 521 59.50 -1.17 -28.73
N LYS A 522 59.81 -2.45 -28.98
CA LYS A 522 60.20 -2.99 -30.30
C LYS A 522 59.05 -3.44 -31.20
N THR A 523 57.79 -3.38 -30.77
CA THR A 523 56.65 -3.83 -31.60
C THR A 523 56.45 -2.91 -32.81
N PRO A 524 56.30 -3.45 -34.04
CA PRO A 524 55.99 -2.65 -35.22
C PRO A 524 54.67 -1.89 -35.08
N VAL A 525 54.63 -0.64 -35.52
CA VAL A 525 53.43 0.23 -35.46
C VAL A 525 52.23 -0.40 -36.17
N LYS A 526 52.47 -1.17 -37.25
CA LYS A 526 51.39 -1.87 -37.98
C LYS A 526 50.69 -2.91 -37.09
N VAL A 527 51.47 -3.72 -36.35
CA VAL A 527 50.96 -4.71 -35.39
C VAL A 527 50.22 -4.02 -34.24
N LEU A 528 50.76 -2.90 -33.74
CA LEU A 528 50.11 -2.10 -32.71
C LEU A 528 48.74 -1.55 -33.16
N ILE A 529 48.62 -1.08 -34.42
CA ILE A 529 47.35 -0.60 -35.00
C ILE A 529 46.34 -1.73 -35.09
N ASP A 530 46.74 -2.91 -35.60
CA ASP A 530 45.84 -4.05 -35.78
C ASP A 530 45.30 -4.53 -34.43
N GLU A 531 46.16 -4.66 -33.41
CA GLU A 531 45.74 -5.05 -32.05
C GLU A 531 44.85 -3.99 -31.36
N LEU A 532 45.08 -2.69 -31.60
CA LEU A 532 44.20 -1.63 -31.11
C LEU A 532 42.85 -1.66 -31.83
N TRP A 533 42.81 -2.08 -33.09
CA TRP A 533 41.59 -2.30 -33.83
C TRP A 533 40.79 -3.47 -33.25
N ASP A 534 41.45 -4.56 -32.89
CA ASP A 534 40.81 -5.70 -32.22
C ASP A 534 40.26 -5.30 -30.84
N GLU A 535 41.00 -4.51 -30.07
CA GLU A 535 40.51 -3.96 -28.81
C GLU A 535 39.32 -3.01 -29.02
N CYS A 536 39.36 -2.14 -30.03
CA CYS A 536 38.25 -1.27 -30.42
C CYS A 536 36.99 -2.11 -30.75
N THR A 537 37.16 -3.19 -31.51
CA THR A 537 36.07 -4.11 -31.88
C THR A 537 35.48 -4.80 -30.65
N ARG A 538 36.33 -5.24 -29.72
CA ARG A 538 35.90 -5.86 -28.45
C ARG A 538 35.11 -4.89 -27.58
N VAL A 539 35.64 -3.68 -27.35
CA VAL A 539 34.97 -2.64 -26.55
C VAL A 539 33.64 -2.24 -27.20
N LYS A 540 33.60 -2.14 -28.54
CA LYS A 540 32.36 -1.87 -29.28
C LYS A 540 31.30 -2.96 -29.03
N ALA A 541 31.68 -4.24 -29.11
CA ALA A 541 30.76 -5.36 -28.84
C ALA A 541 30.23 -5.37 -27.39
N GLU A 542 31.10 -5.05 -26.43
CA GLU A 542 30.71 -4.93 -25.02
C GLU A 542 29.69 -3.80 -24.80
N VAL A 543 29.92 -2.63 -25.39
CA VAL A 543 28.97 -1.50 -25.34
C VAL A 543 27.62 -1.87 -25.95
N TYR A 544 27.58 -2.56 -27.09
CA TYR A 544 26.31 -3.03 -27.67
C TYR A 544 25.56 -4.00 -26.75
N THR A 545 26.28 -4.92 -26.10
CA THR A 545 25.68 -5.88 -25.15
C THR A 545 25.07 -5.15 -23.95
N LEU A 546 25.74 -4.11 -23.45
CA LEU A 546 25.23 -3.28 -22.34
C LEU A 546 23.98 -2.49 -22.74
N ILE A 547 23.95 -1.96 -23.96
CA ILE A 547 22.78 -1.26 -24.53
C ILE A 547 21.59 -2.23 -24.63
N GLU A 548 21.78 -3.43 -25.15
CA GLU A 548 20.73 -4.44 -25.28
C GLU A 548 20.14 -4.83 -23.92
N ARG A 549 20.99 -5.08 -22.91
CA ARG A 549 20.55 -5.36 -21.53
C ARG A 549 19.79 -4.19 -20.90
N SER A 550 20.20 -2.96 -21.17
CA SER A 550 19.50 -1.75 -20.71
C SER A 550 18.10 -1.65 -21.32
N THR A 551 17.97 -1.92 -22.61
CA THR A 551 16.69 -1.96 -23.33
C THR A 551 15.78 -3.09 -22.82
N GLU A 552 16.34 -4.26 -22.51
CA GLU A 552 15.58 -5.37 -21.93
C GLU A 552 15.02 -5.04 -20.54
N CYS A 553 15.82 -4.40 -19.67
CA CYS A 553 15.36 -3.89 -18.38
C CYS A 553 14.19 -2.90 -18.53
N LEU A 554 14.29 -1.97 -19.49
CA LEU A 554 13.21 -1.02 -19.80
C LEU A 554 11.94 -1.72 -20.31
N ASN A 555 12.07 -2.76 -21.14
CA ASN A 555 10.92 -3.49 -21.66
C ASN A 555 10.22 -4.32 -20.59
N LYS A 556 10.96 -4.90 -19.64
CA LYS A 556 10.39 -5.63 -18.49
C LYS A 556 9.55 -4.71 -17.59
N LEU A 557 9.99 -3.47 -17.38
CA LEU A 557 9.21 -2.46 -16.64
C LEU A 557 7.87 -2.17 -17.30
N LYS A 558 7.84 -2.03 -18.63
CA LYS A 558 6.62 -1.70 -19.39
C LYS A 558 5.56 -2.82 -19.38
N ALA A 559 5.96 -4.08 -19.16
CA ALA A 559 5.06 -5.22 -19.30
C ALA A 559 4.12 -5.42 -18.09
N LYS A 560 4.52 -4.98 -16.90
CA LYS A 560 3.82 -5.29 -15.63
C LYS A 560 2.92 -4.17 -15.11
N THR A 561 3.13 -2.94 -15.55
CA THR A 561 2.39 -1.76 -15.09
C THR A 561 1.10 -1.54 -15.90
N LEU A 562 0.16 -0.77 -15.36
CA LEU A 562 -1.03 -0.28 -16.07
C LEU A 562 -0.68 0.53 -17.33
N LYS A 563 0.40 1.34 -17.22
CA LYS A 563 0.93 2.17 -18.29
C LYS A 563 2.47 2.16 -18.28
N PRO A 564 3.11 2.18 -19.45
CA PRO A 564 4.56 2.29 -19.54
C PRO A 564 5.03 3.65 -19.02
N ASP A 565 6.15 3.68 -18.31
CA ASP A 565 6.77 4.91 -17.81
C ASP A 565 7.15 5.86 -18.98
N PRO A 566 6.59 7.08 -19.05
CA PRO A 566 6.90 8.04 -20.10
C PRO A 566 8.28 8.71 -19.95
N LEU A 567 8.92 8.68 -18.78
CA LEU A 567 10.25 9.28 -18.55
C LEU A 567 11.41 8.36 -18.96
N SER A 568 11.10 7.22 -19.57
CA SER A 568 12.09 6.30 -20.12
C SER A 568 13.07 7.04 -21.04
N THR A 569 14.32 7.08 -20.58
CA THR A 569 15.56 7.48 -21.27
C THR A 569 15.77 6.78 -22.64
N ALA A 570 14.78 6.01 -23.13
CA ALA A 570 14.72 5.44 -24.47
C ALA A 570 14.92 6.50 -25.57
N ALA A 571 14.31 7.68 -25.45
CA ALA A 571 14.53 8.76 -26.43
C ALA A 571 15.98 9.26 -26.46
N TYR A 572 16.72 9.13 -25.35
CA TYR A 572 18.13 9.53 -25.25
C TYR A 572 19.07 8.41 -25.73
N ILE A 573 18.74 7.15 -25.46
CA ILE A 573 19.50 5.99 -25.93
C ILE A 573 19.31 5.77 -27.44
N ASP A 574 18.09 5.92 -27.96
CA ASP A 574 17.81 5.86 -29.40
C ASP A 574 18.51 6.99 -30.16
N MET A 575 18.61 8.18 -29.57
CA MET A 575 19.37 9.32 -30.12
C MET A 575 20.87 9.01 -30.19
N LEU A 576 21.45 8.39 -29.16
CA LEU A 576 22.86 7.98 -29.16
C LEU A 576 23.14 6.80 -30.11
N ILE A 577 22.17 5.88 -30.30
CA ILE A 577 22.26 4.78 -31.27
C ILE A 577 22.22 5.31 -32.70
N GLU A 578 21.38 6.31 -33.00
CA GLU A 578 21.34 6.99 -34.31
C GLU A 578 22.65 7.74 -34.59
N GLU A 579 23.22 8.41 -33.59
CA GLU A 579 24.51 9.12 -33.71
C GLU A 579 25.66 8.16 -34.07
N GLU A 580 25.77 7.02 -33.38
CA GLU A 580 26.79 5.99 -33.68
C GLU A 580 26.54 5.25 -35.02
N LYS A 581 25.28 5.02 -35.41
CA LYS A 581 24.96 4.45 -36.74
C LYS A 581 25.30 5.41 -37.87
N SER A 582 25.21 6.73 -37.63
CA SER A 582 25.54 7.75 -38.62
C SER A 582 27.05 7.82 -38.88
N GLU A 583 27.89 7.56 -37.86
CA GLU A 583 29.35 7.51 -37.97
C GLU A 583 29.91 6.17 -38.51
N ALA A 584 29.15 5.09 -38.46
CA ALA A 584 29.57 3.77 -38.93
C ALA A 584 29.58 3.63 -40.48
N LYS A 585 29.20 4.67 -41.23
CA LYS A 585 29.31 4.64 -42.70
C LYS A 585 30.79 4.72 -43.10
N PRO A 586 31.32 3.74 -43.86
CA PRO A 586 32.66 3.89 -44.43
C PRO A 586 32.69 5.14 -45.32
N PRO A 587 33.83 5.86 -45.42
CA PRO A 587 33.92 7.02 -46.29
C PRO A 587 33.50 6.59 -47.70
N GLN A 588 32.43 7.20 -48.21
CA GLN A 588 32.07 7.04 -49.61
C GLN A 588 33.29 7.47 -50.41
N ALA A 589 33.80 6.55 -51.22
CA ALA A 589 34.83 6.87 -52.20
C ALA A 589 34.22 7.91 -53.16
N THR A 590 34.61 9.17 -52.98
CA THR A 590 34.38 10.22 -53.96
C THR A 590 35.17 9.86 -55.21
N SER A 591 34.46 9.58 -56.29
CA SER A 591 34.98 9.39 -57.66
C SER A 591 35.65 10.64 -58.18
#